data_AF-S9UA34-F1
#
_entry.id   AF-S9UA34-F1
#
_cell.length_a   1.000
_cell.length_b   1.000
_cell.length_c   1.000
_cell.angle_alpha   90.00
_cell.angle_beta   90.00
_cell.angle_gamma   90.00
#
_symmetry.space_group_name_H-M   'P 1'
#
loop_
_entity.id
_entity.type
_entity.pdbx_description
1 polymer ?
#
loop_
_entity_poly.entity_id
_entity_poly.type
_entity_poly.pdbx_seq_one_letter_code
_entity_poly.pdbx_strand_id
1 'polypeptide(L)'
;MDEVILPRLARFAPDMVLVSLGFDAAYMDPLGKMAVESGFYHAIAKLKAFCGSAAARPAAGLVVVLEGGYHPEALAQGVVSVAHALTFPTPYTAGPAPAAAPAYPLVPPRTWADLRQKQQRHHDQWQRLAAEGGGGEAPALVEADDAVLMQRHEAWCRQAMEELKHIHLGPSAA
;
A
#
# COMPACT_ATOMS: atom_id res chain seq x y z
N MET A 1 0.19 7.92 1.48
CA MET A 1 1.29 7.72 0.50
C MET A 1 2.41 8.73 0.72
N ASP A 2 2.11 10.02 0.62
CA ASP A 2 3.13 11.08 0.60
C ASP A 2 3.77 11.34 1.97
N GLU A 3 3.02 11.13 3.06
CA GLU A 3 3.51 11.39 4.42
C GLU A 3 4.37 10.25 4.98
N VAL A 4 4.12 9.01 4.57
CA VAL A 4 4.72 7.82 5.21
C VAL A 4 5.45 6.93 4.22
N ILE A 5 4.76 6.47 3.16
CA ILE A 5 5.29 5.44 2.26
C ILE A 5 6.41 5.96 1.37
N LEU A 6 6.18 7.05 0.62
CA LEU A 6 7.16 7.58 -0.32
C LEU A 6 8.45 8.08 0.36
N PRO A 7 8.39 8.82 1.50
CA PRO A 7 9.60 9.23 2.22
C PRO A 7 10.43 8.03 2.70
N ARG A 8 9.77 6.98 3.20
CA ARG A 8 10.45 5.77 3.67
C ARG A 8 11.06 4.97 2.52
N LEU A 9 10.38 4.87 1.38
CA LEU A 9 10.93 4.25 0.18
C LEU A 9 12.17 5.00 -0.34
N ALA A 10 12.14 6.34 -0.33
CA ALA A 10 13.29 7.16 -0.71
C ALA A 10 14.49 6.92 0.22
N ARG A 11 14.25 6.80 1.54
CA ARG A 11 15.30 6.50 2.53
C ARG A 11 15.87 5.09 2.38
N PHE A 12 15.00 4.10 2.12
CA PHE A 12 15.42 2.70 1.93
C PHE A 12 16.18 2.50 0.61
N ALA A 13 15.85 3.29 -0.42
CA ALA A 13 16.48 3.26 -1.74
C ALA A 13 16.47 1.85 -2.38
N PRO A 14 15.29 1.22 -2.56
CA PRO A 14 15.20 -0.13 -3.11
C PRO A 14 15.55 -0.18 -4.60
N ASP A 15 16.14 -1.30 -5.02
CA ASP A 15 16.35 -1.62 -6.44
C ASP A 15 15.06 -2.15 -7.10
N MET A 16 14.08 -2.60 -6.30
CA MET A 16 12.77 -3.05 -6.77
C MET A 16 11.70 -2.87 -5.69
N VAL A 17 10.51 -2.42 -6.09
CA VAL A 17 9.32 -2.34 -5.24
C VAL A 17 8.36 -3.45 -5.63
N LEU A 18 8.04 -4.33 -4.68
CA LEU A 18 7.02 -5.37 -4.84
C LEU A 18 5.78 -4.97 -4.05
N VAL A 19 4.63 -4.95 -4.70
CA VAL A 19 3.35 -4.62 -4.09
C VAL A 19 2.49 -5.88 -4.03
N SER A 20 2.31 -6.40 -2.82
CA SER A 20 1.29 -7.42 -2.50
C SER A 20 -0.06 -6.69 -2.47
N LEU A 21 -0.84 -6.79 -3.55
CA LEU A 21 -2.02 -5.97 -3.79
C LEU A 21 -3.30 -6.80 -3.60
N GLY A 22 -3.90 -6.66 -2.41
CA GLY A 22 -5.25 -7.12 -2.13
C GLY A 22 -6.31 -6.08 -2.49
N PHE A 23 -7.38 -6.51 -3.16
CA PHE A 23 -8.60 -5.74 -3.36
C PHE A 23 -9.65 -5.99 -2.27
N ASP A 24 -9.26 -6.61 -1.16
CA ASP A 24 -10.12 -6.81 0.00
C ASP A 24 -10.43 -5.50 0.75
N ALA A 25 -9.62 -4.45 0.57
CA ALA A 25 -9.95 -3.10 1.00
C ALA A 25 -10.96 -2.37 0.09
N ALA A 26 -11.40 -3.00 -1.01
CA ALA A 26 -12.38 -2.41 -1.91
C ALA A 26 -13.74 -2.25 -1.23
N TYR A 27 -14.49 -1.25 -1.67
CA TYR A 27 -15.78 -0.89 -1.10
C TYR A 27 -16.80 -2.03 -1.01
N MET A 28 -16.89 -2.85 -2.06
CA MET A 28 -17.83 -3.97 -2.12
C MET A 28 -17.28 -5.26 -1.51
N ASP A 29 -16.03 -5.27 -1.05
CA ASP A 29 -15.43 -6.50 -0.54
C ASP A 29 -16.11 -6.97 0.76
N PRO A 30 -16.53 -8.25 0.84
CA PRO A 30 -17.26 -8.75 1.99
C PRO A 30 -16.39 -8.92 3.25
N LEU A 31 -15.06 -8.97 3.13
CA LEU A 31 -14.15 -9.28 4.22
C LEU A 31 -13.47 -8.04 4.80
N GLY A 32 -12.92 -7.16 3.97
CA GLY A 32 -12.09 -6.05 4.47
C GLY A 32 -12.86 -4.89 5.11
N LYS A 33 -14.14 -4.69 4.75
CA LYS A 33 -15.01 -3.64 5.32
C LYS A 33 -14.41 -2.23 5.25
N MET A 34 -13.62 -1.97 4.22
CA MET A 34 -13.06 -0.67 3.89
C MET A 34 -13.82 -0.09 2.69
N ALA A 35 -13.39 1.08 2.22
CA ALA A 35 -14.01 1.72 1.08
C ALA A 35 -13.00 2.42 0.20
N VAL A 36 -11.99 1.65 -0.19
CA VAL A 36 -10.97 2.11 -1.13
C VAL A 36 -11.50 1.90 -2.55
N GLU A 37 -11.79 2.98 -3.25
CA GLU A 37 -12.20 2.93 -4.66
C GLU A 37 -11.03 3.33 -5.55
N SER A 38 -10.87 4.63 -5.84
CA SER A 38 -9.79 5.16 -6.65
C SER A 38 -8.41 5.08 -5.98
N GLY A 39 -8.34 4.73 -4.69
CA GLY A 39 -7.09 4.70 -3.93
C GLY A 39 -6.04 3.74 -4.49
N PHE A 40 -6.47 2.59 -5.04
CA PHE A 40 -5.56 1.62 -5.66
C PHE A 40 -4.84 2.20 -6.88
N TYR A 41 -5.58 2.87 -7.78
CA TYR A 41 -4.99 3.59 -8.93
C TYR A 41 -3.91 4.57 -8.47
N HIS A 42 -4.28 5.45 -7.53
CA HIS A 42 -3.42 6.54 -7.10
C HIS A 42 -2.16 6.03 -6.40
N ALA A 43 -2.28 4.97 -5.59
CA ALA A 43 -1.13 4.35 -4.94
C ALA A 43 -0.13 3.82 -5.98
N ILE A 44 -0.61 3.05 -6.96
CA ILE A 44 0.25 2.45 -8.00
C ILE A 44 0.83 3.52 -8.93
N ALA A 45 0.05 4.53 -9.33
CA ALA A 45 0.55 5.65 -10.12
C ALA A 45 1.66 6.41 -9.40
N LYS A 46 1.51 6.65 -8.09
CA LYS A 46 2.55 7.30 -7.27
C LYS A 46 3.80 6.43 -7.11
N LEU A 47 3.66 5.13 -6.90
CA LEU A 47 4.80 4.21 -6.83
C LEU A 47 5.55 4.14 -8.16
N LYS A 48 4.84 4.06 -9.28
CA LYS A 48 5.42 4.11 -10.63
C LYS A 48 6.19 5.42 -10.85
N ALA A 49 5.58 6.56 -10.49
CA ALA A 49 6.23 7.87 -10.59
C ALA A 49 7.48 7.94 -9.70
N PHE A 50 7.42 7.41 -8.48
CA PHE A 50 8.57 7.32 -7.58
C PHE A 50 9.71 6.51 -8.21
N CYS A 51 9.44 5.29 -8.70
CA CYS A 51 10.44 4.43 -9.35
C CYS A 51 11.10 5.07 -10.58
N GLY A 52 10.40 5.96 -11.28
CA GLY A 52 10.94 6.74 -12.40
C GLY A 52 11.57 8.08 -12.02
N SER A 53 11.56 8.46 -10.74
CA SER A 53 12.06 9.74 -10.25
C SER A 53 13.52 9.68 -9.79
N ALA A 54 14.16 10.85 -9.65
CA ALA A 54 15.51 10.96 -9.09
C ALA A 54 15.61 10.58 -7.59
N ALA A 55 14.47 10.45 -6.89
CA ALA A 55 14.43 10.02 -5.50
C ALA A 55 14.52 8.50 -5.34
N ALA A 56 14.29 7.73 -6.41
CA ALA A 56 14.54 6.30 -6.43
C ALA A 56 15.97 6.01 -6.92
N ARG A 57 16.44 4.78 -6.68
CA ARG A 57 17.65 4.32 -7.34
C ARG A 57 17.46 4.24 -8.86
N PRO A 58 18.51 4.52 -9.65
CA PRO A 58 18.46 4.28 -11.09
C PRO A 58 18.01 2.84 -11.37
N ALA A 59 17.01 2.68 -12.25
CA ALA A 59 16.40 1.41 -12.63
C ALA A 59 15.57 0.69 -11.55
N ALA A 60 15.06 1.39 -10.53
CA ALA A 60 14.13 0.81 -9.56
C ALA A 60 12.88 0.21 -10.27
N GLY A 61 12.71 -1.11 -10.20
CA GLY A 61 11.56 -1.80 -10.78
C GLY A 61 10.29 -1.64 -9.93
N LEU A 62 9.12 -1.77 -10.54
CA LEU A 62 7.84 -1.91 -9.83
C LEU A 62 7.14 -3.18 -10.29
N VAL A 63 6.83 -4.06 -9.35
CA VAL A 63 6.08 -5.30 -9.58
C VAL A 63 4.84 -5.26 -8.69
N VAL A 64 3.68 -5.55 -9.27
CA VAL A 64 2.42 -5.65 -8.54
C VAL A 64 1.92 -7.08 -8.64
N VAL A 65 1.64 -7.70 -7.49
CA VAL A 65 1.19 -9.08 -7.38
C VAL A 65 -0.24 -9.04 -6.83
N LEU A 66 -1.19 -9.64 -7.54
CA LEU A 66 -2.57 -9.75 -7.07
C LEU A 66 -2.65 -10.77 -5.94
N GLU A 67 -3.35 -10.41 -4.87
CA GLU A 67 -3.50 -11.22 -3.65
C GLU A 67 -4.99 -11.43 -3.33
N GLY A 68 -5.49 -10.85 -2.24
CA GLY A 68 -6.89 -10.90 -1.84
C GLY A 68 -7.83 -10.06 -2.72
N GLY A 69 -9.12 -10.18 -2.47
CA GLY A 69 -10.18 -9.55 -3.26
C GLY A 69 -11.29 -10.56 -3.54
N TYR A 70 -12.38 -10.44 -2.79
CA TYR A 70 -13.39 -11.48 -2.66
C TYR A 70 -14.76 -11.06 -3.24
N HIS A 71 -14.84 -9.85 -3.80
CA HIS A 71 -15.95 -9.40 -4.62
C HIS A 71 -15.52 -9.33 -6.10
N PRO A 72 -16.02 -10.23 -6.99
CA PRO A 72 -15.53 -10.35 -8.37
C PRO A 72 -15.57 -9.06 -9.20
N GLU A 73 -16.65 -8.29 -9.15
CA GLU A 73 -16.79 -7.06 -9.95
C GLU A 73 -15.85 -5.95 -9.47
N ALA A 74 -15.69 -5.79 -8.15
CA ALA A 74 -14.77 -4.83 -7.57
C ALA A 74 -13.31 -5.22 -7.84
N LEU A 75 -13.00 -6.52 -7.76
CA LEU A 75 -11.70 -7.07 -8.15
C LEU A 75 -11.40 -6.77 -9.63
N ALA A 76 -12.33 -7.06 -10.54
CA ALA A 76 -12.15 -6.82 -11.97
C ALA A 76 -11.89 -5.33 -12.27
N GLN A 77 -12.68 -4.43 -11.69
CA GLN A 77 -12.47 -2.99 -11.82
C GLN A 77 -11.12 -2.55 -11.25
N GLY A 78 -10.76 -3.06 -10.08
CA GLY A 78 -9.49 -2.78 -9.43
C GLY A 78 -8.30 -3.18 -10.30
N VAL A 79 -8.32 -4.39 -10.87
CA VAL A 79 -7.28 -4.89 -11.77
C VAL A 79 -7.16 -4.02 -13.02
N VAL A 80 -8.27 -3.67 -13.66
CA VAL A 80 -8.28 -2.76 -14.84
C VAL A 80 -7.69 -1.41 -14.48
N SER A 81 -8.08 -0.86 -13.33
CA SER A 81 -7.58 0.41 -12.83
C SER A 81 -6.06 0.38 -12.59
N VAL A 82 -5.54 -0.68 -11.98
CA VAL A 82 -4.11 -0.85 -11.74
C VAL A 82 -3.32 -1.06 -13.03
N ALA A 83 -3.85 -1.85 -13.95
CA ALA A 83 -3.27 -1.99 -15.29
C ALA A 83 -3.18 -0.63 -15.99
N HIS A 84 -4.24 0.19 -15.91
CA HIS A 84 -4.22 1.55 -16.44
C HIS A 84 -3.13 2.43 -15.81
N ALA A 85 -2.96 2.40 -14.48
CA ALA A 85 -1.91 3.14 -13.79
C ALA A 85 -0.50 2.72 -14.26
N LEU A 86 -0.30 1.43 -14.49
CA LEU A 86 0.97 0.87 -14.96
C LEU A 86 1.24 1.19 -16.43
N THR A 87 0.24 1.14 -17.30
CA THR A 87 0.42 1.29 -18.75
C THR A 87 0.49 2.74 -19.21
N PHE A 88 -0.38 3.62 -18.71
CA PHE A 88 -0.48 4.97 -19.27
C PHE A 88 0.43 5.97 -18.53
N PRO A 89 1.17 6.84 -19.25
CA PRO A 89 1.86 7.98 -18.66
C PRO A 89 0.86 9.12 -18.49
N THR A 90 -0.17 8.95 -17.68
CA THR A 90 -1.10 10.05 -17.41
C THR A 90 -0.53 10.90 -16.28
N PRO A 91 -0.20 12.18 -16.50
CA PRO A 91 0.12 13.07 -15.40
C PRO A 91 -1.09 13.14 -14.47
N TYR A 92 -0.81 13.07 -13.17
CA TYR A 92 -1.73 13.13 -12.03
C TYR A 92 -2.78 14.27 -12.08
N THR A 93 -2.63 15.24 -13.00
CA THR A 93 -3.46 16.44 -13.15
C THR A 93 -4.68 16.27 -14.06
N ALA A 94 -4.77 15.20 -14.86
CA ALA A 94 -6.02 14.86 -15.54
C ALA A 94 -6.89 14.10 -14.53
N GLY A 95 -8.14 14.51 -14.34
CA GLY A 95 -9.08 13.83 -13.44
C GLY A 95 -9.22 12.32 -13.69
N PRO A 96 -10.05 11.61 -12.89
CA PRO A 96 -10.12 10.14 -12.94
C PRO A 96 -10.24 9.64 -14.37
N ALA A 97 -9.37 8.70 -14.75
CA ALA A 97 -9.38 8.11 -16.09
C ALA A 97 -10.81 7.63 -16.42
N PRO A 98 -11.27 7.73 -17.69
CA PRO A 98 -12.65 7.41 -18.06
C PRO A 98 -13.08 5.97 -17.73
N ALA A 99 -12.14 5.07 -17.41
CA ALA A 99 -12.40 3.71 -16.92
C ALA A 99 -12.71 3.61 -15.41
N ALA A 100 -12.74 4.73 -14.67
CA ALA A 100 -12.91 4.76 -13.23
C ALA A 100 -14.36 4.99 -12.75
N ALA A 101 -15.33 5.06 -13.67
CA ALA A 101 -16.73 5.05 -13.26
C ALA A 101 -17.04 3.65 -12.70
N PRO A 102 -17.50 3.54 -11.44
CA PRO A 102 -17.83 2.24 -10.87
C PRO A 102 -18.95 1.62 -11.71
N ALA A 103 -18.78 0.37 -12.14
CA ALA A 103 -19.80 -0.37 -12.90
C ALA A 103 -21.02 -0.75 -12.04
N TYR A 104 -21.02 -0.35 -10.77
CA TYR A 104 -22.12 -0.53 -9.83
C TYR A 104 -22.46 0.83 -9.20
N PRO A 105 -23.74 1.07 -8.87
CA PRO A 105 -24.12 2.26 -8.13
C PRO A 105 -23.42 2.23 -6.76
N LEU A 106 -22.68 3.30 -6.47
CA LEU A 106 -22.19 3.56 -5.11
C LEU A 106 -23.42 3.82 -4.24
N VAL A 107 -23.89 2.80 -3.53
CA VAL A 107 -24.96 2.92 -2.54
C VAL A 107 -24.32 2.87 -1.16
N PRO A 108 -23.93 4.01 -0.58
CA PRO A 108 -23.19 4.04 0.66
C PRO A 108 -23.93 3.19 1.74
N PRO A 109 -23.33 2.18 2.43
CA PRO A 109 -23.94 1.51 3.57
C PRO A 109 -24.51 2.53 4.55
N ARG A 110 -25.68 2.23 5.12
CA ARG A 110 -26.51 3.15 5.90
C ARG A 110 -25.79 3.91 7.01
N THR A 111 -24.60 3.47 7.44
CA THR A 111 -23.82 4.13 8.46
C THR A 111 -22.36 4.35 8.07
N TRP A 112 -22.13 4.93 6.88
CA TRP A 112 -20.84 5.58 6.59
C TRP A 112 -20.45 6.62 7.62
N ALA A 113 -21.45 7.30 8.19
CA ALA A 113 -21.25 8.16 9.35
C ALA A 113 -20.62 7.36 10.49
N ASP A 114 -21.13 6.17 10.82
CA ASP A 114 -20.61 5.37 11.94
C ASP A 114 -19.24 4.75 11.65
N LEU A 115 -18.98 4.30 10.41
CA LEU A 115 -17.67 3.76 10.03
C LEU A 115 -16.62 4.87 10.01
N ARG A 116 -16.91 6.03 9.41
CA ARG A 116 -16.02 7.20 9.48
C ARG A 116 -15.89 7.69 10.91
N GLN A 117 -16.96 7.78 11.68
CA GLN A 117 -16.92 8.17 13.09
C GLN A 117 -16.17 7.14 13.93
N LYS A 118 -16.20 5.84 13.60
CA LYS A 118 -15.38 4.81 14.26
C LYS A 118 -13.90 4.99 13.91
N GLN A 119 -13.57 5.19 12.64
CA GLN A 119 -12.19 5.46 12.20
C GLN A 119 -11.67 6.79 12.76
N GLN A 120 -12.50 7.84 12.78
CA GLN A 120 -12.20 9.15 13.34
C GLN A 120 -12.04 9.05 14.86
N ARG A 121 -12.95 8.35 15.57
CA ARG A 121 -12.80 8.09 17.01
C ARG A 121 -11.51 7.34 17.31
N HIS A 122 -11.17 6.34 16.50
CA HIS A 122 -9.91 5.64 16.64
C HIS A 122 -8.75 6.61 16.37
N HIS A 123 -8.74 7.34 15.27
CA HIS A 123 -7.71 8.34 14.98
C HIS A 123 -7.57 9.39 16.10
N ASP A 124 -8.66 10.01 16.55
CA ASP A 124 -8.69 11.01 17.62
C ASP A 124 -8.29 10.42 18.97
N GLN A 125 -8.69 9.19 19.26
CA GLN A 125 -8.24 8.45 20.44
C GLN A 125 -6.73 8.25 20.40
N TRP A 126 -6.18 7.88 19.24
CA TRP A 126 -4.73 7.72 19.06
C TRP A 126 -3.99 9.06 19.17
N GLN A 127 -4.56 10.16 18.66
CA GLN A 127 -4.00 11.51 18.82
C GLN A 127 -4.04 12.00 20.28
N ARG A 128 -5.12 11.72 21.02
CA ARG A 128 -5.25 12.07 22.45
C ARG A 128 -4.28 11.27 23.31
N LEU A 129 -4.16 9.97 23.05
CA LEU A 129 -3.20 9.10 23.71
C LEU A 129 -1.75 9.55 23.45
N ALA A 130 -1.46 10.09 22.26
CA ALA A 130 -0.16 10.69 21.93
C ALA A 130 0.08 12.04 22.63
N ALA A 131 -0.97 12.82 22.91
CA ALA A 131 -0.89 14.16 23.50
C ALA A 131 -0.85 14.18 25.04
N GLU A 132 -1.39 13.16 25.71
CA GLU A 132 -1.58 13.15 27.18
C GLU A 132 -0.42 12.53 27.97
N GLY A 133 0.61 11.96 27.33
CA GLY A 133 1.88 11.61 27.98
C GLY A 133 1.82 10.65 29.18
N GLY A 134 0.77 9.85 29.39
CA GLY A 134 0.60 9.04 30.62
C GLY A 134 -0.05 7.65 30.48
N GLY A 135 0.77 6.61 30.50
CA GLY A 135 0.70 5.59 31.57
C GLY A 135 -0.22 4.37 31.49
N GLY A 136 -0.95 4.14 30.40
CA GLY A 136 -1.53 2.82 30.10
C GLY A 136 -0.98 2.36 28.76
N GLU A 137 -0.16 1.30 28.73
CA GLU A 137 0.41 0.77 27.48
C GLU A 137 -0.74 0.44 26.51
N ALA A 138 -0.98 1.34 25.55
CA ALA A 138 -1.15 0.86 24.19
C ALA A 138 -0.01 -0.12 23.97
N PRO A 139 -0.24 -1.38 23.51
CA PRO A 139 0.88 -2.26 23.22
C PRO A 139 1.77 -1.43 22.35
N ALA A 140 3.00 -1.14 22.83
CA ALA A 140 3.84 -0.19 22.16
C ALA A 140 3.78 -0.59 20.70
N LEU A 141 3.22 0.28 19.84
CA LEU A 141 3.75 0.31 18.49
C LEU A 141 5.17 0.63 18.81
N VAL A 142 6.01 -0.42 18.80
CA VAL A 142 7.41 -0.31 19.11
C VAL A 142 7.79 0.91 18.30
N GLU A 143 8.13 2.01 18.97
CA GLU A 143 8.89 3.08 18.36
C GLU A 143 10.24 2.42 18.13
N ALA A 144 10.24 1.47 17.21
CA ALA A 144 11.42 1.04 16.58
C ALA A 144 11.72 2.31 15.81
N ASP A 145 12.65 3.06 16.37
CA ASP A 145 13.40 4.13 15.72
C ASP A 145 13.37 3.82 14.23
N ASP A 146 12.93 4.77 13.41
CA ASP A 146 12.82 4.52 11.98
C ASP A 146 14.13 3.94 11.41
N ALA A 147 15.29 4.21 12.03
CA ALA A 147 16.54 3.51 11.77
C ALA A 147 16.53 2.02 12.16
N VAL A 148 16.02 1.65 13.34
CA VAL A 148 15.82 0.26 13.80
C VAL A 148 14.78 -0.49 12.95
N LEU A 149 13.64 0.11 12.61
CA LEU A 149 12.68 -0.52 11.68
C LEU A 149 13.31 -0.74 10.31
N MET A 150 14.04 0.27 9.81
CA MET A 150 14.73 0.15 8.52
C MET A 150 15.81 -0.93 8.59
N GLN A 151 16.60 -0.98 9.66
CA GLN A 151 17.62 -2.02 9.86
C GLN A 151 17.01 -3.42 9.90
N ARG A 152 15.87 -3.60 10.59
CA ARG A 152 15.14 -4.88 10.63
C ARG A 152 14.57 -5.25 9.27
N HIS A 153 14.02 -4.28 8.55
CA HIS A 153 13.51 -4.48 7.20
C HIS A 153 14.64 -4.86 6.22
N GLU A 154 15.76 -4.14 6.25
CA GLU A 154 16.97 -4.46 5.48
C GLU A 154 17.49 -5.88 5.78
N ALA A 155 17.54 -6.26 7.06
CA ALA A 155 17.97 -7.59 7.48
C ALA A 155 17.01 -8.67 6.95
N TRP A 156 15.70 -8.45 7.06
CA TRP A 156 14.69 -9.37 6.52
C TRP A 156 14.77 -9.48 4.99
N CYS A 157 14.88 -8.37 4.27
CA CYS A 157 15.05 -8.38 2.81
C CYS A 157 16.32 -9.12 2.41
N ARG A 158 17.44 -8.92 3.12
CA ARG A 158 18.70 -9.64 2.86
C ARG A 158 18.53 -11.14 3.06
N GLN A 159 17.89 -11.55 4.15
CA GLN A 159 17.59 -12.96 4.41
C GLN A 159 16.70 -13.57 3.32
N ALA A 160 15.58 -12.90 2.98
CA ALA A 160 14.65 -13.37 1.95
C ALA A 160 15.34 -13.51 0.58
N MET A 161 16.22 -12.56 0.21
CA MET A 161 16.99 -12.65 -1.02
C MET A 161 18.01 -13.80 -1.02
N GLU A 162 18.62 -14.10 0.13
CA GLU A 162 19.55 -15.23 0.25
C GLU A 162 18.82 -16.58 0.16
N GLU A 163 17.64 -16.69 0.79
CA GLU A 163 16.76 -17.85 0.64
C GLU A 163 16.30 -18.04 -0.82
N LEU A 164 15.91 -16.96 -1.50
CA LEU A 164 15.55 -16.98 -2.93
C LEU A 164 16.71 -17.44 -3.81
N LYS A 165 17.93 -16.94 -3.57
CA LYS A 165 19.13 -17.38 -4.30
C LYS A 165 19.41 -18.87 -4.07
N HIS A 166 19.28 -19.35 -2.83
CA HIS A 166 19.46 -20.76 -2.50
C HIS A 166 18.44 -21.66 -3.23
N ILE A 167 17.18 -21.20 -3.33
CA ILE A 167 16.14 -21.90 -4.09
C ILE A 167 16.46 -21.91 -5.60
N HIS A 168 16.94 -20.80 -6.14
CA HIS A 168 17.12 -20.64 -7.60
C HIS A 168 18.44 -21.21 -8.13
N LEU A 169 19.52 -21.18 -7.36
CA LEU A 169 20.85 -21.63 -7.77
C LEU A 169 21.19 -23.05 -7.30
N GLY A 170 20.37 -23.63 -6.40
CA GLY A 170 20.69 -24.88 -5.70
C GLY A 170 21.86 -24.72 -4.72
N PRO A 171 22.17 -25.74 -3.90
CA PRO A 171 23.37 -25.70 -3.06
C PRO A 171 24.60 -25.61 -3.97
N SER A 172 25.40 -24.55 -3.81
CA SER A 172 26.68 -24.44 -4.49
C SER A 172 27.50 -25.69 -4.16
N ALA A 173 27.84 -26.48 -5.18
CA ALA A 173 28.72 -27.62 -5.04
C ALA A 173 30.05 -27.13 -4.43
N ALA A 174 30.36 -27.62 -3.23
CA ALA A 174 31.67 -27.52 -2.60
C ALA A 174 32.64 -28.51 -3.24
#